data_AF-A0A8T3WXL5-F1
#
_entry.id   AF-A0A8T3WXL5-F1
#
_cell.length_a   1.000
_cell.length_b   1.000
_cell.length_c   1.000
_cell.angle_alpha   90.00
_cell.angle_beta   90.00
_cell.angle_gamma   90.00
#
_symmetry.space_group_name_H-M   'P 1'
#
loop_
_entity.id
_entity.type
_entity.pdbx_description
1 polymer ?
#
loop_
_entity_poly.entity_id
_entity_poly.type
_entity_poly.pdbx_seq_one_letter_code
_entity_poly.pdbx_strand_id
1 'polypeptide(L)' 'MHNFSVEENLNKTMLKLKKKDRVTYDAIMKKMGEIINSSDIEHYKNLRNPLQQFKRNPTTPSPRLGDCSLPSVARSDF' A
#
# COMPACT_ATOMS: atom_id res chain seq x y z
N MET A 1 -8.77 -9.54 -14.07
CA MET A 1 -9.18 -8.21 -13.58
C MET A 1 -10.52 -8.36 -12.91
N HIS A 2 -10.60 -8.12 -11.61
CA HIS A 2 -11.84 -8.22 -10.86
C HIS A 2 -12.67 -6.94 -10.98
N ASN A 3 -14.00 -7.07 -11.06
CA ASN A 3 -14.89 -5.91 -10.95
C ASN A 3 -14.83 -5.38 -9.51
N PHE A 4 -14.53 -4.10 -9.34
CA PHE A 4 -14.45 -3.45 -8.03
C PHE A 4 -15.37 -2.23 -7.98
N SER A 5 -15.92 -1.96 -6.81
CA SER A 5 -16.68 -0.75 -6.52
C SER A 5 -16.03 -0.04 -5.35
N VAL A 6 -15.97 1.29 -5.42
CA VAL A 6 -15.36 2.15 -4.41
C VAL A 6 -16.46 2.93 -3.72
N GLU A 7 -16.50 2.89 -2.39
CA GLU A 7 -17.47 3.66 -1.62
C GLU A 7 -17.31 5.16 -1.86
N GLU A 8 -18.43 5.90 -1.92
CA GLU A 8 -18.43 7.34 -2.20
C GLU A 8 -17.57 8.14 -1.20
N ASN A 9 -17.59 7.74 0.08
CA ASN A 9 -16.81 8.36 1.14
C ASN A 9 -15.30 8.20 0.92
N LEU A 10 -14.87 7.03 0.42
CA LEU A 10 -13.48 6.78 0.08
C LEU A 10 -13.05 7.64 -1.11
N ASN A 11 -13.91 7.77 -2.13
CA ASN A 11 -13.62 8.62 -3.29
C ASN A 11 -13.42 10.09 -2.89
N LYS A 12 -14.31 10.63 -2.04
CA LYS A 12 -14.17 12.00 -1.47
C LYS A 12 -12.84 12.16 -0.72
N THR A 13 -12.45 11.16 0.06
CA THR A 13 -11.19 11.17 0.82
C THR A 13 -9.97 11.11 -0.11
N MET A 14 -10.03 10.30 -1.16
CA MET A 14 -8.99 10.16 -2.17
C MET A 14 -8.79 11.47 -2.96
N LEU A 15 -9.88 12.16 -3.32
CA LEU A 15 -9.79 13.48 -3.96
C LEU A 15 -9.14 14.53 -3.07
N LYS A 16 -9.42 14.51 -1.76
CA LYS A 16 -8.75 15.38 -0.78
C LYS A 16 -7.27 15.02 -0.64
N LEU A 17 -6.95 13.72 -0.57
CA LEU A 17 -5.58 13.22 -0.46
C LEU A 17 -4.76 13.60 -1.69
N LYS A 18 -5.30 13.42 -2.92
CA LYS A 18 -4.64 13.82 -4.17
C LYS A 18 -4.23 15.30 -4.18
N LYS A 19 -5.02 16.18 -3.55
CA LYS A 19 -4.70 17.61 -3.44
C LYS A 19 -3.63 17.90 -2.40
N LYS A 20 -3.58 17.13 -1.31
CA LYS A 20 -2.66 17.33 -0.18
C LYS A 20 -1.31 16.65 -0.38
N ASP A 21 -1.33 15.41 -0.83
CA ASP A 21 -0.16 14.56 -1.01
C ASP A 21 -0.39 13.59 -2.19
N ARG A 22 0.18 13.94 -3.34
CA ARG A 22 0.09 13.14 -4.56
C ARG A 22 0.86 11.83 -4.45
N VAL A 23 1.97 11.80 -3.71
CA VAL A 23 2.83 10.61 -3.62
C VAL A 23 2.06 9.49 -2.91
N THR A 24 1.40 9.84 -1.80
CA THR A 24 0.57 8.88 -1.07
C THR A 24 -0.65 8.45 -1.89
N TYR A 25 -1.30 9.36 -2.63
CA TYR A 25 -2.40 9.00 -3.53
C TYR A 25 -1.99 7.99 -4.61
N ASP A 26 -0.87 8.23 -5.29
CA ASP A 26 -0.38 7.33 -6.35
C ASP A 26 0.03 5.96 -5.79
N ALA A 27 0.62 5.93 -4.59
CA ALA A 27 0.94 4.68 -3.89
C ALA A 27 -0.33 3.84 -3.60
N ILE A 28 -1.41 4.48 -3.15
CA ILE A 28 -2.67 3.78 -2.90
C ILE A 28 -3.30 3.30 -4.21
N MET A 29 -3.33 4.13 -5.27
CA MET A 29 -3.85 3.72 -6.58
C MET A 29 -3.09 2.52 -7.14
N LYS A 30 -1.75 2.51 -7.01
CA LYS A 30 -0.92 1.38 -7.40
C LYS A 30 -1.32 0.10 -6.64
N LYS A 31 -1.50 0.19 -5.32
CA LYS A 31 -1.94 -0.96 -4.51
C LYS A 31 -3.35 -1.42 -4.82
N MET A 32 -4.28 -0.52 -5.13
CA MET A 32 -5.61 -0.91 -5.61
C MET A 32 -5.48 -1.71 -6.91
N GLY A 33 -4.64 -1.25 -7.86
CA GLY A 33 -4.37 -1.97 -9.10
C GLY A 33 -3.78 -3.37 -8.87
N GLU A 34 -2.86 -3.53 -7.92
CA GLU A 34 -2.34 -4.86 -7.56
C GLU A 34 -3.44 -5.78 -7.02
N ILE A 35 -4.34 -5.29 -6.16
CA ILE A 35 -5.46 -6.08 -5.61
C ILE A 35 -6.42 -6.51 -6.74
N ILE A 36 -6.78 -5.58 -7.63
CA ILE A 36 -7.71 -5.83 -8.74
C ILE A 36 -7.17 -6.86 -9.72
N ASN A 37 -5.84 -6.92 -9.85
CA ASN A 37 -5.12 -7.85 -10.74
C ASN A 37 -4.56 -9.07 -10.02
N SER A 38 -4.73 -9.19 -8.70
CA SER A 38 -4.28 -10.36 -7.96
C SER A 38 -5.10 -11.58 -8.37
N SER A 39 -4.42 -12.69 -8.67
CA SER A 39 -5.05 -13.96 -8.99
C SER A 39 -5.59 -14.68 -7.75
N ASP A 40 -5.04 -14.37 -6.57
CA ASP A 40 -5.41 -14.98 -5.29
C ASP A 40 -5.82 -13.89 -4.29
N ILE A 41 -7.09 -13.89 -3.93
CA ILE A 41 -7.68 -12.94 -2.98
C ILE A 41 -7.64 -13.52 -1.55
N GLU A 42 -7.51 -14.84 -1.40
CA GLU A 42 -7.54 -15.51 -0.10
C GLU A 42 -6.24 -15.31 0.69
N HIS A 43 -5.14 -15.00 0.00
CA HIS A 43 -3.85 -14.73 0.63
C HIS A 43 -3.90 -13.53 1.61
N TYR A 44 -4.86 -12.62 1.46
CA TYR A 44 -4.97 -11.46 2.33
C TYR A 44 -5.55 -11.87 3.69
N LYS A 45 -4.94 -11.32 4.75
CA LYS A 45 -5.43 -11.53 6.13
C LYS A 45 -6.71 -10.73 6.35
N ASN A 46 -7.57 -11.20 7.26
CA ASN A 46 -8.75 -10.45 7.67
C ASN A 46 -8.36 -9.27 8.58
N LEU A 47 -9.24 -8.26 8.65
CA LEU A 47 -9.17 -7.21 9.67
C LEU A 47 -9.49 -7.78 11.06
N ARG A 48 -9.12 -7.03 12.10
CA ARG A 48 -9.48 -7.36 13.49
C ARG A 48 -10.97 -7.09 13.75
N ASN A 49 -11.48 -7.64 14.84
CA ASN A 49 -12.84 -7.36 15.31
C ASN A 49 -13.08 -5.86 15.48
N PRO A 50 -14.25 -5.34 15.06
CA PRO A 50 -15.44 -6.04 14.55
C PRO A 50 -15.49 -6.25 13.01
N LEU A 51 -14.42 -5.94 12.28
CA LEU A 51 -14.41 -5.83 10.81
C LEU A 51 -13.89 -7.08 10.10
N GLN A 52 -14.02 -8.27 10.70
CA GLN A 52 -13.42 -9.52 10.20
C GLN A 52 -13.84 -9.93 8.79
N GLN A 53 -14.99 -9.44 8.31
CA GLN A 53 -15.48 -9.67 6.95
C GLN A 53 -14.64 -8.97 5.87
N PHE A 54 -13.81 -7.99 6.25
CA PHE A 54 -12.96 -7.26 5.33
C PHE A 54 -11.51 -7.79 5.37
N LYS A 55 -10.85 -7.74 4.22
CA LYS A 55 -9.45 -8.12 4.03
C LYS A 55 -8.54 -6.89 4.19
N ARG A 56 -7.37 -7.07 4.80
CA ARG A 56 -6.35 -6.01 4.94
C ARG A 56 -5.20 -6.28 3.96
N ASN A 57 -4.86 -5.25 3.20
CA ASN A 57 -3.62 -5.21 2.45
C ASN A 57 -2.57 -4.46 3.29
N PRO A 58 -1.40 -5.04 3.59
CA PRO A 58 -0.31 -4.29 4.22
C PRO A 58 0.07 -3.13 3.30
N THR A 59 -0.12 -1.90 3.77
CA THR A 59 0.47 -0.75 3.08
C THR A 59 1.97 -0.87 3.25
N THR A 60 2.69 -1.22 2.17
CA THR A 60 4.15 -1.07 2.15
C THR A 60 4.44 0.38 2.53
N PRO A 61 5.24 0.65 3.57
CA PRO A 61 5.69 2.02 3.78
C PRO A 61 6.34 2.45 2.47
N SER A 62 5.83 3.51 1.85
CA SER A 62 6.57 4.21 0.81
C SER A 62 7.99 4.39 1.36
N PRO A 63 9.04 4.02 0.61
CA PRO A 63 10.39 4.20 1.09
C PRO A 63 10.51 5.66 1.49
N ARG A 64 10.71 5.91 2.78
CA ARG A 64 11.17 7.23 3.19
C ARG A 64 12.48 7.39 2.43
N LEU A 65 12.57 8.39 1.55
CA LEU A 65 13.85 8.90 1.07
C LEU A 65 14.73 9.08 2.32
N GLY A 66 15.61 8.13 2.60
CA GLY A 66 16.23 8.05 3.93
C GLY A 66 16.80 6.68 4.34
N ASP A 67 16.56 5.59 3.62
CA ASP A 67 17.38 4.38 3.80
C ASP A 67 18.71 4.60 3.09
N CYS A 68 19.58 5.37 3.75
CA CYS A 68 21.01 5.38 3.52
C CYS A 68 21.53 3.96 3.79
N SER A 69 21.54 3.10 2.78
CA SER A 69 22.45 1.97 2.74
C SER A 69 23.87 2.54 2.67
N LEU A 70 24.45 2.79 3.86
CA LEU A 70 25.89 2.85 4.03
C LEU A 70 26.49 1.63 3.30
N PRO A 71 27.38 1.80 2.31
CA PRO A 71 28.18 0.67 1.88
C PRO A 71 29.00 0.24 3.10
N SER A 72 28.80 -1.01 3.52
CA SER A 72 29.66 -1.69 4.48
C SER A 72 31.09 -1.53 4.01
N VAL A 73 31.85 -0.65 4.68
CA VAL A 73 33.29 -0.57 4.52
C VAL A 73 33.81 -1.94 4.92
N ALA A 74 34.28 -2.71 3.94
CA ALA A 74 35.01 -3.92 4.17
C ALA A 74 36.25 -3.55 4.99
N ARG A 75 36.22 -3.87 6.29
CA ARG A 75 37.44 -4.07 7.06
C ARG A 75 38.08 -5.34 6.50
N SER A 76 39.08 -5.16 5.66
CA SER A 76 40.07 -6.19 5.37
C SER A 76 41.24 -5.95 6.31
N ASP A 77 41.27 -6.70 7.42
CA ASP A 77 42.47 -6.93 8.20
C ASP A 77 43.34 -7.94 7.44
N PHE A 78 44.34 -7.45 6.69
CA PHE A 78 45.70 -8.02 6.57
C PHE A 78 46.61 -7.13 5.70
#